data_AF-A0A1Y6CIC8-F1
#
_entry.id   AF-A0A1Y6CIC8-F1
#
_cell.length_a   1.000
_cell.length_b   1.000
_cell.length_c   1.000
_cell.angle_alpha   90.00
_cell.angle_beta   90.00
_cell.angle_gamma   90.00
#
_symmetry.space_group_name_H-M   'P 1'
#
loop_
_entity.id
_entity.type
_entity.pdbx_description
1 polymer ?
#
loop_
_entity_poly.entity_id
_entity_poly.type
_entity_poly.pdbx_seq_one_letter_code
_entity_poly.pdbx_strand_id
1 'polypeptide(L)'
;MNPPVMTTADLAIKFDAKYKKIAERFLANPEEYQMAFAKAWYKLTHRDMGPKARYLGSEVPKDELIWQDPIPPVDYKMIDEDNISFSRKKS
;
A
#
# COMPACT_ATOMS: atom_id res chain seq x y z
N MET A 1 17.08 36.70 7.22
CA MET A 1 16.11 36.20 6.23
C MET A 1 16.77 35.00 5.55
N ASN A 2 16.28 33.78 5.77
CA ASN A 2 16.87 32.58 5.17
C ASN A 2 16.12 32.29 3.87
N PRO A 3 16.76 32.43 2.69
CA PRO A 3 16.09 32.15 1.43
C PRO A 3 15.75 30.66 1.32
N PRO A 4 14.63 30.31 0.68
CA PRO A 4 14.29 28.91 0.45
C PRO A 4 15.34 28.25 -0.45
N VAL A 5 15.80 27.07 -0.03
CA VAL A 5 16.75 26.23 -0.77
C VAL A 5 16.02 24.98 -1.24
N MET A 6 16.30 24.53 -2.47
CA MET A 6 15.80 23.28 -3.03
C MET A 6 16.95 22.35 -3.38
N THR A 7 16.75 21.05 -3.17
CA THR A 7 17.71 20.03 -3.58
C THR A 7 17.57 19.69 -5.07
N THR A 8 18.55 19.00 -5.63
CA THR A 8 18.46 18.48 -7.01
C THR A 8 17.25 17.57 -7.20
N ALA A 9 16.84 16.81 -6.18
CA ALA A 9 15.66 15.96 -6.23
C ALA A 9 14.36 16.80 -6.31
N ASP A 10 14.28 17.90 -5.55
CA ASP A 10 13.13 18.82 -5.62
C ASP A 10 13.04 19.49 -6.99
N LEU A 11 14.17 19.88 -7.56
CA LEU A 11 14.24 20.45 -8.90
C LEU A 11 13.84 19.43 -9.97
N ALA A 12 14.20 18.15 -9.82
CA ALA A 12 13.80 17.10 -10.75
C ALA A 12 12.27 16.97 -10.85
N ILE A 13 11.55 17.12 -9.73
CA ILE A 13 10.07 17.12 -9.72
C ILE A 13 9.51 18.26 -10.59
N LYS A 14 10.19 19.41 -10.62
CA LYS A 14 9.77 20.59 -11.39
C LYS A 14 10.13 20.52 -12.88
N PHE A 15 11.27 19.94 -13.22
CA PHE A 15 11.80 19.98 -14.60
C PHE A 15 11.49 18.73 -15.42
N ASP A 16 11.32 17.56 -14.80
CA ASP A 16 10.94 16.35 -15.52
C ASP A 16 9.48 16.45 -16.00
N ALA A 17 9.22 16.18 -17.28
CA ALA A 17 7.90 16.37 -17.88
C ALA A 17 6.81 15.47 -17.28
N LYS A 18 7.15 14.30 -16.72
CA LYS A 18 6.18 13.40 -16.07
C LYS A 18 5.90 13.87 -14.66
N TYR A 19 6.94 14.18 -13.87
CA TYR A 19 6.76 14.65 -12.49
C TYR A 19 6.14 16.04 -12.43
N LYS A 20 6.48 16.93 -13.37
CA LYS A 20 5.90 18.28 -13.45
C LYS A 20 4.39 18.25 -13.60
N LYS A 21 3.86 17.36 -14.47
CA LYS A 21 2.39 17.20 -14.64
C LYS A 21 1.71 16.77 -13.33
N ILE A 22 2.35 15.89 -12.57
CA ILE A 22 1.84 15.44 -11.27
C ILE A 22 1.91 16.59 -10.25
N ALA A 23 3.02 17.31 -10.21
CA ALA A 23 3.22 18.45 -9.31
C ALA A 23 2.24 19.59 -9.60
N GLU A 24 1.98 19.93 -10.87
CA GLU A 24 1.00 20.93 -11.28
C GLU A 24 -0.43 20.49 -10.90
N ARG A 25 -0.76 19.20 -11.08
CA ARG A 25 -2.05 18.64 -10.64
C ARG A 25 -2.23 18.73 -9.12
N PHE A 26 -1.19 18.40 -8.36
CA PHE A 26 -1.20 18.49 -6.90
C PHE A 26 -1.22 19.94 -6.38
N LEU A 27 -0.62 20.87 -7.12
CA LEU A 27 -0.74 22.30 -6.83
C LEU A 27 -2.16 22.81 -7.07
N ALA A 28 -2.82 22.36 -8.15
CA ALA A 28 -4.19 22.72 -8.46
C ALA A 28 -5.22 22.07 -7.50
N ASN A 29 -4.95 20.84 -7.05
CA ASN A 29 -5.83 20.06 -6.16
C ASN A 29 -5.09 19.60 -4.89
N PRO A 30 -4.99 20.45 -3.86
CA PRO A 30 -4.30 20.10 -2.61
C PRO A 30 -4.88 18.89 -1.87
N GLU A 31 -6.20 18.69 -1.94
CA GLU A 31 -6.88 17.54 -1.32
C GLU A 31 -6.44 16.21 -1.96
N GLU A 32 -6.24 16.21 -3.29
CA GLU A 32 -5.77 15.04 -4.01
C GLU A 32 -4.34 14.68 -3.59
N TYR A 33 -3.49 15.69 -3.42
CA TYR A 33 -2.14 15.51 -2.89
C TYR A 33 -2.16 14.92 -1.48
N GLN A 34 -2.98 15.45 -0.57
CA GLN A 34 -3.10 14.94 0.79
C GLN A 34 -3.51 13.46 0.80
N MET A 35 -4.52 13.09 0.00
CA MET A 35 -5.00 11.72 -0.10
C MET A 35 -3.93 10.79 -0.70
N ALA A 36 -3.25 11.21 -1.77
CA ALA A 36 -2.20 10.42 -2.41
C ALA A 36 -0.99 10.24 -1.47
N PHE A 37 -0.59 11.29 -0.77
CA PHE A 37 0.50 11.24 0.20
C PHE A 37 0.17 10.34 1.39
N ALA A 38 -1.05 10.45 1.96
CA ALA A 38 -1.49 9.58 3.05
C ALA A 38 -1.46 8.10 2.66
N LYS A 39 -1.98 7.76 1.46
CA LYS A 39 -1.93 6.38 0.94
C LYS A 39 -0.50 5.90 0.69
N ALA A 40 0.35 6.75 0.12
CA ALA A 40 1.75 6.41 -0.15
C ALA A 40 2.56 6.22 1.14
N TRP A 41 2.33 7.07 2.15
CA TRP A 41 2.97 6.96 3.46
C TRP A 41 2.54 5.70 4.21
N TYR A 42 1.24 5.39 4.20
CA TYR A 42 0.72 4.16 4.79
C TYR A 42 1.36 2.92 4.12
N LYS A 43 1.42 2.90 2.79
CA LYS A 43 2.13 1.85 2.05
C LYS A 43 3.61 1.77 2.43
N LEU A 44 4.33 2.89 2.46
CA LEU A 44 5.77 2.90 2.77
C LEU A 44 6.07 2.30 4.15
N THR A 45 5.25 2.63 5.15
CA THR A 45 5.43 2.20 6.54
C THR A 45 4.96 0.77 6.80
N HIS A 46 4.11 0.21 5.94
CA HIS A 46 3.48 -1.09 6.17
C HIS A 46 3.81 -2.16 5.09
N ARG A 47 4.47 -1.79 3.98
CA ARG A 47 4.80 -2.72 2.88
C ARG A 47 5.57 -3.96 3.31
N ASP A 48 6.41 -3.83 4.34
CA ASP A 48 7.30 -4.91 4.80
C ASP A 48 6.68 -5.74 5.96
N MET A 49 5.45 -5.42 6.38
CA MET A 49 4.75 -6.13 7.47
C MET A 49 4.11 -7.46 7.05
N GLY A 50 3.92 -7.68 5.74
CA GLY A 50 3.25 -8.87 5.22
C GLY A 50 1.71 -8.80 5.34
N PRO A 51 1.01 -9.95 5.41
CA PRO A 51 -0.45 -10.00 5.32
C PRO A 51 -1.16 -9.17 6.39
N LYS A 52 -2.32 -8.60 6.04
CA LYS A 52 -3.17 -7.78 6.93
C LYS A 52 -3.51 -8.47 8.26
N ALA A 53 -3.55 -9.80 8.30
CA ALA A 53 -3.73 -10.58 9.52
C ALA A 53 -2.69 -10.28 10.63
N ARG A 54 -1.53 -9.69 10.28
CA ARG A 54 -0.48 -9.30 11.23
C ARG A 54 -0.68 -7.89 11.81
N TYR A 55 -1.64 -7.12 11.31
CA TYR A 55 -1.83 -5.73 11.71
C TYR A 55 -2.73 -5.71 12.95
N LEU A 56 -2.24 -5.09 14.03
CA LEU A 56 -2.93 -5.04 15.32
C LEU A 56 -3.33 -3.59 15.62
N GLY A 57 -4.53 -3.38 16.19
CA GLY A 57 -5.02 -2.08 16.64
C GLY A 57 -6.26 -1.58 15.90
N SER A 58 -6.94 -0.61 16.50
CA SER A 58 -8.21 -0.04 16.00
C SER A 58 -8.05 0.95 14.84
N GLU A 59 -6.82 1.35 14.53
CA GLU A 59 -6.50 2.33 13.49
C GLU A 59 -6.19 1.69 12.12
N VAL A 60 -6.29 0.36 12.03
CA VAL A 60 -6.07 -0.36 10.77
C VAL A 60 -7.22 -0.03 9.80
N PRO A 61 -6.92 0.54 8.62
CA PRO A 61 -7.93 0.81 7.60
C PRO A 61 -8.69 -0.46 7.22
N LYS A 62 -10.01 -0.34 7.06
CA LYS A 62 -10.86 -1.46 6.63
C LYS A 62 -10.60 -1.85 5.18
N ASP A 63 -10.18 -0.90 4.35
CA ASP A 63 -9.88 -1.14 2.95
C ASP A 63 -8.75 -2.17 2.78
N GLU A 64 -8.92 -3.03 1.78
CA GLU A 64 -7.88 -3.96 1.33
C GLU A 64 -7.07 -3.29 0.24
N LEU A 65 -5.76 -3.18 0.45
CA LEU A 65 -4.87 -2.54 -0.50
C LEU A 65 -4.20 -3.63 -1.35
N ILE A 66 -4.24 -3.49 -2.68
CA ILE A 66 -3.73 -4.49 -3.64
C ILE A 66 -2.28 -4.90 -3.34
N TRP A 67 -1.44 -3.97 -2.87
CA TRP A 67 -0.03 -4.24 -2.57
C TRP A 67 0.19 -5.13 -1.33
N GLN A 68 -0.85 -5.40 -0.54
CA GLN A 68 -0.80 -6.31 0.62
C GLN A 68 -1.04 -7.78 0.23
N ASP A 69 -1.26 -8.07 -1.06
CA ASP A 69 -1.65 -9.39 -1.58
C ASP A 69 -2.80 -10.01 -0.75
N PRO A 70 -4.00 -9.37 -0.74
CA PRO A 70 -5.10 -9.81 0.11
C PRO A 70 -5.56 -11.22 -0.27
N ILE A 71 -5.69 -12.07 0.75
CA ILE A 71 -6.18 -13.44 0.61
C ILE A 71 -7.66 -13.44 0.97
N PRO A 72 -8.55 -14.00 0.13
CA PRO A 72 -9.97 -14.05 0.43
C PRO A 72 -10.24 -14.85 1.71
N PRO A 73 -11.29 -14.50 2.46
CA PRO A 73 -11.68 -15.25 3.64
C PRO A 73 -12.04 -16.69 3.27
N VAL A 74 -11.65 -17.63 4.12
CA VAL A 74 -12.03 -19.04 3.98
C VAL A 74 -13.50 -19.19 4.34
N ASP A 75 -14.35 -19.43 3.35
CA ASP A 75 -15.79 -19.68 3.51
C ASP A 75 -16.16 -21.17 3.35
N TYR A 76 -15.17 -22.06 3.49
CA TYR A 76 -15.36 -23.50 3.35
C TYR A 76 -14.86 -24.26 4.58
N LYS A 77 -15.46 -25.42 4.83
CA LYS A 77 -15.07 -26.30 5.94
C LYS A 77 -13.66 -26.81 5.70
N MET A 78 -12.74 -26.60 6.65
CA MET A 78 -11.38 -27.11 6.56
C MET A 78 -11.39 -28.64 6.51
N ILE A 79 -10.41 -29.22 5.81
CA ILE A 79 -10.22 -30.66 5.71
C ILE A 79 -9.70 -31.22 7.05
N ASP A 80 -10.34 -32.27 7.54
CA ASP A 80 -9.91 -33.00 8.75
C ASP A 80 -8.75 -33.97 8.45
N GLU A 81 -8.08 -34.49 9.49
CA GLU A 81 -6.93 -35.41 9.39
C GLU A 81 -7.19 -36.62 8.48
N ASP A 82 -8.41 -37.17 8.51
CA ASP A 82 -8.82 -38.27 7.64
C ASP A 82 -8.77 -37.91 6.15
N ASN A 83 -9.14 -36.68 5.79
CA ASN A 83 -9.10 -36.19 4.40
C ASN A 83 -7.65 -35.96 3.92
N ILE A 84 -6.79 -35.49 4.81
CA ILE A 84 -5.35 -35.29 4.51
C ILE A 84 -4.71 -36.64 4.18
N SER A 85 -5.00 -37.69 4.96
CA SER A 85 -4.46 -39.04 4.73
C SER A 85 -4.90 -39.64 3.39
N PHE A 86 -6.14 -39.38 2.98
CA PHE A 86 -6.68 -39.84 1.70
C PHE A 86 -6.02 -39.15 0.49
N SER A 87 -5.78 -37.83 0.56
CA SER A 87 -5.12 -37.07 -0.51
C SER A 87 -3.66 -37.50 -0.75
N ARG A 88 -2.92 -37.86 0.32
CA ARG A 88 -1.52 -38.30 0.23
C ARG A 88 -1.35 -39.67 -0.43
N LYS A 89 -2.35 -40.54 -0.34
CA LYS A 89 -2.35 -41.88 -0.97
C LYS A 89 -2.65 -41.85 -2.46
N LYS A 90 -3.15 -40.73 -2.99
CA LYS A 90 -3.58 -40.60 -4.39
C LYS A 90 -2.49 -40.03 -5.31
N SER A 91 -1.30 -39.73 -4.78
CA SER A 91 -0.08 -39.34 -5.51
C SER A 91 0.93 -40.47 -5.52
#